data_AF-A0A0L0EMQ2-F1
#
_entry.id   AF-A0A0L0EMQ2-F1
#
_cell.length_a   1.000
_cell.length_b   1.000
_cell.length_c   1.000
_cell.angle_alpha   90.00
_cell.angle_beta   90.00
_cell.angle_gamma   90.00
#
_symmetry.space_group_name_H-M   'P 1'
#
loop_
_entity.id
_entity.type
_entity.pdbx_description
1 polymer ?
#
loop_
_entity_poly.entity_id
_entity_poly.type
_entity_poly.pdbx_seq_one_letter_code
_entity_poly.pdbx_strand_id
1 'polypeptide(L)'
;MQHKPKNANRIVIAFSLTGVLLLAAFCIMILVNNHTFADKVYYKTVLDNARGLSALPAVYFKGMEIGRIDSYQLNLQSNEIDVEFWVFQEYSTKVVKYALLTASNILFLMK
;
A
#
# COMPACT_ATOMS: atom_id res chain seq x y z
N MET A 1 34.66 -3.09 54.95
CA MET A 1 34.12 -1.84 54.35
C MET A 1 33.71 -2.14 52.92
N GLN A 2 32.41 -2.17 52.61
CA GLN A 2 31.92 -2.36 51.23
C GLN A 2 32.06 -1.04 50.47
N HIS A 3 33.03 -0.97 49.56
CA HIS A 3 33.17 0.17 48.65
C HIS A 3 32.04 0.10 47.60
N LYS A 4 30.94 0.81 47.84
CA LYS A 4 29.90 1.03 46.81
C LYS A 4 30.51 1.87 45.68
N PRO A 5 30.64 1.34 44.45
CA PRO A 5 31.21 2.11 43.35
C PRO A 5 30.29 3.27 42.99
N LYS A 6 30.67 4.49 43.38
CA LYS A 6 29.94 5.75 43.13
C LYS A 6 29.59 5.98 41.65
N ASN A 7 30.35 5.35 40.74
CA ASN A 7 30.23 5.52 39.30
C ASN A 7 29.35 4.46 38.60
N ALA A 8 28.92 3.39 39.30
CA ALA A 8 28.14 2.32 38.69
C ALA A 8 26.78 2.81 38.18
N ASN A 9 26.10 3.68 38.93
CA ASN A 9 24.81 4.24 38.52
C ASN A 9 24.92 5.07 37.23
N ARG A 10 26.03 5.80 37.06
CA ARG A 10 26.27 6.61 35.85
C ARG A 10 26.45 5.75 34.60
N ILE A 11 27.12 4.61 34.74
CA ILE A 11 27.34 3.66 33.63
C ILE A 11 26.02 3.02 33.20
N VAL A 12 25.18 2.61 34.16
CA VAL A 12 23.86 2.02 33.87
C VAL A 12 22.94 3.01 33.18
N ILE A 13 22.90 4.26 33.63
CA ILE A 13 22.11 5.33 32.99
C ILE A 13 22.62 5.61 31.57
N ALA A 14 23.94 5.69 31.38
CA ALA A 14 24.52 5.90 30.05
C ALA A 14 24.17 4.76 29.10
N PHE A 15 24.29 3.50 29.54
CA PHE A 15 23.95 2.33 28.72
C PHE A 15 22.46 2.29 28.36
N SER A 16 21.59 2.55 29.35
CA SER A 16 20.14 2.62 29.13
C SER A 16 19.78 3.73 28.14
N LEU A 17 20.37 4.92 28.30
CA LEU A 17 20.10 6.06 27.42
C LEU A 17 20.61 5.80 26.00
N THR A 18 21.81 5.23 25.84
CA THR A 18 22.36 4.87 24.54
C THR A 18 21.46 3.85 23.84
N GLY A 19 20.95 2.84 24.55
CA GLY A 19 20.01 1.87 23.99
C GLY A 19 18.71 2.52 23.50
N VAL A 20 18.12 3.42 24.29
CA VAL A 20 16.91 4.17 23.90
C VAL A 20 17.17 5.06 22.68
N LEU A 21 18.32 5.73 22.62
CA LEU A 21 18.71 6.60 21.52
C LEU A 21 18.91 5.79 20.22
N LEU A 22 19.53 4.62 20.33
CA LEU A 22 19.76 3.70 19.22
C LEU A 22 18.43 3.13 18.70
N LEU A 23 17.51 2.78 19.61
CA LEU A 23 16.17 2.33 19.24
C LEU A 23 15.37 3.44 18.53
N ALA A 24 15.42 4.67 19.05
CA ALA A 24 14.80 5.82 18.40
C ALA A 24 15.39 6.08 17.01
N ALA A 25 16.71 5.98 16.85
CA ALA A 25 17.38 6.11 15.56
C ALA A 25 16.93 5.04 14.56
N PHE A 26 16.78 3.78 15.00
CA PHE A 26 16.22 2.73 14.14
C PHE A 26 14.77 3.01 13.75
N CYS A 27 13.93 3.47 14.68
CA CYS A 27 12.55 3.86 14.36
C CYS A 27 12.51 4.99 13.33
N ILE A 28 13.38 6.01 13.46
CA ILE A 28 13.49 7.12 12.51
C ILE A 28 13.99 6.62 11.16
N MET A 29 15.02 5.77 11.14
CA MET A 29 15.57 5.18 9.91
C MET A 29 14.52 4.36 9.16
N ILE A 30 13.75 3.53 9.88
CA ILE A 30 12.61 2.80 9.31
C ILE A 30 11.57 3.79 8.78
N LEU A 31 11.19 4.82 9.55
CA LEU A 31 10.17 5.77 9.12
C LEU A 31 10.57 6.56 7.86
N VAL A 32 11.83 6.96 7.76
CA VAL A 32 12.36 7.71 6.60
C VAL A 32 12.60 6.80 5.39
N ASN A 33 13.09 5.58 5.60
CA ASN A 33 13.39 4.63 4.53
C ASN A 33 12.13 3.88 4.03
N ASN A 34 11.04 3.95 4.77
CA ASN A 34 9.83 3.26 4.41
C ASN A 34 9.10 3.98 3.25
N HIS A 35 9.39 3.54 2.02
CA HIS A 35 8.38 3.42 0.95
C HIS A 35 7.22 2.46 1.34
N THR A 36 6.98 2.19 2.63
CA THR A 36 5.89 1.35 3.15
C THR A 36 4.52 2.01 2.93
N PHE A 37 4.51 3.32 2.67
CA PHE A 37 3.43 3.97 1.96
C PHE A 37 3.87 4.13 0.51
N ALA A 38 3.87 3.04 -0.26
CA ALA A 38 3.85 3.18 -1.69
C ALA A 38 2.58 4.00 -2.00
N ASP A 39 2.76 5.28 -2.33
CA ASP A 39 1.67 6.24 -2.48
C ASP A 39 0.60 5.59 -3.36
N LYS A 40 -0.64 5.53 -2.88
CA LYS A 40 -1.73 4.85 -3.58
C LYS A 40 -2.55 5.89 -4.31
N VAL A 41 -2.70 5.71 -5.61
CA VAL A 41 -3.58 6.54 -6.43
C VAL A 41 -4.87 5.77 -6.68
N TYR A 42 -6.00 6.34 -6.26
CA TYR A 42 -7.31 5.74 -6.41
C TYR A 42 -7.92 6.14 -7.75
N TYR A 43 -8.51 5.16 -8.43
CA TYR A 43 -9.21 5.32 -9.69
C TYR A 43 -10.60 4.72 -9.59
N LYS A 44 -11.53 5.31 -10.34
CA LYS A 44 -12.89 4.80 -10.49
C LYS A 44 -13.11 4.43 -11.95
N THR A 45 -13.73 3.28 -12.18
CA THR A 45 -14.11 2.82 -13.51
C THR A 45 -15.49 2.19 -13.45
N VAL A 46 -16.15 2.13 -14.60
CA VAL A 46 -17.49 1.59 -14.75
C VAL A 46 -17.39 0.37 -15.67
N LEU A 47 -18.02 -0.73 -15.27
CA LEU A 47 -18.03 -1.98 -16.02
C LEU A 47 -19.47 -2.45 -16.24
N ASP A 48 -19.70 -3.07 -17.40
CA ASP A 48 -21.01 -3.65 -17.74
C ASP A 48 -21.29 -4.96 -16.98
N ASN A 49 -20.27 -5.62 -16.44
CA ASN A 49 -20.40 -6.93 -15.81
C ASN A 49 -19.31 -7.19 -14.76
N ALA A 50 -19.70 -7.77 -13.61
CA ALA A 50 -18.80 -8.00 -12.47
C ALA A 50 -18.23 -9.42 -12.40
N ARG A 51 -18.48 -10.25 -13.43
CA ARG A 51 -17.96 -11.62 -13.48
C ARG A 51 -16.42 -11.60 -13.40
N GLY A 52 -15.88 -12.13 -12.31
CA GLY A 52 -14.44 -12.16 -12.04
C GLY A 52 -13.95 -11.13 -11.01
N LEU A 53 -14.81 -10.20 -10.57
CA LEU A 53 -14.50 -9.22 -9.51
C LEU A 53 -14.77 -9.74 -8.10
N SER A 54 -15.45 -10.88 -7.96
CA SER A 54 -15.91 -11.45 -6.68
C SER A 54 -14.80 -11.69 -5.64
N ALA A 55 -13.54 -11.73 -6.07
CA ALA A 55 -12.40 -11.96 -5.21
C ALA A 55 -11.50 -10.73 -5.00
N LEU A 56 -11.96 -9.52 -5.36
CA LEU A 56 -11.16 -8.27 -5.27
C LEU A 56 -9.75 -8.46 -5.87
N PRO A 57 -9.67 -8.84 -7.16
CA PRO A 57 -8.42 -9.27 -7.77
C PRO A 57 -7.35 -8.18 -7.76
N ALA A 58 -6.09 -8.63 -7.82
CA ALA A 58 -4.96 -7.74 -8.06
C ALA A 58 -5.01 -7.17 -9.48
N VAL A 59 -4.59 -5.91 -9.62
CA VAL A 59 -4.47 -5.21 -10.90
C VAL A 59 -3.08 -5.49 -11.45
N TYR A 60 -3.00 -6.08 -12.64
CA TYR A 60 -1.75 -6.43 -13.29
C TYR A 60 -1.45 -5.52 -14.47
N PHE A 61 -0.19 -5.11 -14.61
CA PHE A 61 0.33 -4.45 -15.79
C PHE A 61 1.54 -5.22 -16.31
N LYS A 62 1.44 -5.73 -17.55
CA LYS A 62 2.46 -6.59 -18.16
C LYS A 62 2.88 -7.79 -17.28
N GLY A 63 1.94 -8.35 -16.51
CA GLY A 63 2.18 -9.47 -15.61
C GLY A 63 2.75 -9.10 -14.23
N MET A 64 2.97 -7.82 -13.93
CA MET A 64 3.36 -7.35 -12.60
C MET A 64 2.14 -6.80 -11.85
N GLU A 65 2.00 -7.16 -10.57
CA GLU A 65 0.98 -6.57 -9.69
C GLU A 65 1.33 -5.10 -9.43
N ILE A 66 0.45 -4.21 -9.87
CA ILE A 66 0.62 -2.75 -9.73
C ILE A 66 -0.42 -2.12 -8.80
N GLY A 67 -1.41 -2.91 -8.34
CA GLY A 67 -2.54 -2.40 -7.60
C GLY A 67 -3.53 -3.48 -7.23
N ARG A 68 -4.66 -3.08 -6.67
CA ARG A 68 -5.75 -3.99 -6.28
C ARG A 68 -7.09 -3.29 -6.35
N ILE A 69 -8.13 -4.07 -6.61
CA ILE A 69 -9.52 -3.62 -6.52
C ILE A 69 -9.90 -3.47 -5.05
N ASP A 70 -10.47 -2.32 -4.70
CA ASP A 70 -10.87 -1.98 -3.33
C ASP A 70 -12.34 -2.30 -3.10
N SER A 71 -13.20 -1.90 -4.04
CA SER A 71 -14.62 -2.20 -3.98
C SER A 71 -15.26 -2.23 -5.37
N TYR A 72 -16.40 -2.90 -5.47
CA TYR A 72 -17.28 -2.81 -6.63
C TYR A 72 -18.74 -2.81 -6.17
N GLN A 73 -19.57 -1.98 -6.77
CA GLN A 73 -20.98 -1.84 -6.42
C GLN A 73 -21.83 -1.72 -7.69
N LEU A 74 -22.98 -2.38 -7.71
CA LEU A 74 -23.95 -2.21 -8.79
C LEU A 74 -24.73 -0.91 -8.55
N ASN A 75 -24.66 -0.01 -9.51
CA ASN A 75 -25.45 1.21 -9.51
C ASN A 75 -26.85 0.91 -10.04
N LEU A 76 -27.85 0.97 -9.16
CA LEU A 76 -29.24 0.65 -9.50
C LEU A 76 -29.89 1.67 -10.45
N GLN A 77 -29.30 2.86 -10.64
CA GLN A 77 -29.84 3.89 -11.54
C GLN A 77 -29.31 3.75 -12.96
N SER A 78 -28.01 3.52 -13.15
CA SER A 78 -27.40 3.33 -14.47
C SER A 78 -27.39 1.86 -14.93
N ASN A 79 -27.67 0.92 -14.02
CA ASN A 79 -27.53 -0.53 -14.25
C ASN A 79 -26.09 -0.93 -14.63
N GLU A 80 -25.11 -0.12 -14.24
CA GLU A 80 -23.69 -0.34 -14.45
C GLU A 80 -23.00 -0.65 -13.12
N ILE A 81 -21.79 -1.20 -13.18
CA ILE A 81 -21.03 -1.58 -11.98
C ILE A 81 -19.90 -0.60 -11.79
N ASP A 82 -19.99 0.18 -10.72
CA ASP A 82 -18.95 1.09 -10.27
C ASP A 82 -17.85 0.28 -9.58
N VAL A 83 -16.62 0.43 -10.04
CA VAL A 83 -15.45 -0.26 -9.49
C VAL A 83 -14.41 0.76 -9.05
N GLU A 84 -13.98 0.63 -7.81
CA GLU A 84 -12.90 1.42 -7.23
C GLU A 84 -11.67 0.54 -7.07
N PHE A 85 -10.53 1.04 -7.53
CA PHE A 85 -9.25 0.34 -7.41
C PHE A 85 -8.13 1.34 -7.15
N TRP A 86 -7.07 0.86 -6.53
CA TRP A 86 -5.87 1.68 -6.31
C TRP A 86 -4.68 1.08 -7.04
N VAL A 87 -3.76 1.94 -7.44
CA VAL A 87 -2.50 1.60 -8.11
C VAL A 87 -1.37 2.31 -7.37
N PHE A 88 -0.18 1.71 -7.31
CA PHE A 88 0.99 2.38 -6.75
C PHE A 88 1.39 3.58 -7.62
N GLN A 89 1.74 4.69 -6.98
CA GLN A 89 2.06 5.97 -7.61
C GLN A 89 3.23 5.86 -8.59
N GLU A 90 4.18 4.96 -8.32
CA GLU A 90 5.28 4.63 -9.24
C GLU A 90 4.80 4.15 -10.63
N TYR A 91 3.59 3.60 -10.71
CA TYR A 91 2.96 3.16 -11.95
C TYR A 91 1.89 4.14 -12.47
N SER A 92 1.56 5.20 -11.73
CA SER A 92 0.50 6.15 -12.12
C SER A 92 0.74 6.77 -13.50
N THR A 93 1.99 7.10 -13.84
CA THR A 93 2.37 7.63 -15.17
C THR A 93 2.21 6.59 -16.31
N LYS A 94 2.12 5.30 -15.98
CA LYS A 94 1.96 4.21 -16.96
C LYS A 94 0.49 3.78 -17.11
N VAL A 95 -0.39 4.19 -16.19
CA VAL A 95 -1.83 3.93 -16.28
C VAL A 95 -2.44 4.95 -17.25
N VAL A 96 -2.77 4.48 -18.45
CA VAL A 96 -3.41 5.31 -19.49
C VAL A 96 -4.93 5.19 -19.36
N LYS A 97 -5.66 6.29 -19.59
CA LYS A 97 -7.11 6.24 -19.88
C LYS A 97 -7.33 5.23 -21.01
N TYR A 98 -8.36 4.38 -20.89
CA TYR A 98 -8.68 3.28 -21.83
C TYR A 98 -7.87 1.98 -21.71
N ALA A 99 -7.17 1.75 -20.60
CA ALA A 99 -6.60 0.45 -20.28
C ALA A 99 -7.68 -0.67 -20.29
N LEU A 100 -7.46 -1.69 -21.12
CA LEU A 100 -8.33 -2.85 -21.23
C LEU A 100 -8.17 -3.73 -19.98
N LEU A 101 -9.17 -3.73 -19.10
CA LEU A 101 -9.20 -4.65 -17.96
C LEU A 101 -9.58 -6.03 -18.47
N THR A 102 -8.58 -6.92 -18.55
CA THR A 102 -8.78 -8.29 -19.00
C THR A 102 -8.92 -9.21 -17.79
N ALA A 103 -10.16 -9.49 -17.38
CA ALA A 103 -10.45 -10.53 -16.40
C ALA A 103 -10.36 -11.91 -17.08
N SER A 104 -9.16 -12.32 -17.47
CA SER A 104 -8.77 -13.65 -17.97
C SER A 104 -9.57 -14.33 -19.11
N ASN A 105 -10.70 -13.78 -19.60
CA ASN A 105 -11.45 -14.28 -20.76
C ASN A 105 -12.53 -13.32 -21.33
N ILE A 106 -12.62 -12.06 -20.88
CA ILE A 106 -13.61 -11.10 -21.42
C ILE A 106 -12.95 -9.71 -21.56
N LEU A 107 -13.07 -9.15 -22.76
CA LEU A 107 -12.55 -7.85 -23.17
C LEU A 107 -13.50 -6.74 -22.69
N PHE A 108 -13.08 -5.90 -21.75
CA PHE A 108 -13.85 -4.72 -21.37
C PHE A 108 -13.32 -3.46 -22.06
N LEU A 109 -14.19 -2.80 -22.80
CA LEU A 109 -13.96 -1.46 -23.35
C LEU A 109 -14.32 -0.42 -22.28
N MET A 110 -13.34 0.38 -21.86
CA MET A 110 -13.63 1.64 -21.18
C MET A 110 -14.19 2.62 -22.20
N LYS A 111 -15.39 3.16 -21.94
CA LYS A 111 -15.98 4.25 -22.71
C LYS A 111 -15.86 5.56 -21.95
#